data_AF-A0A059ZQK9-F1
#
_entry.id   AF-A0A059ZQK9-F1
#
_cell.length_a   1.000
_cell.length_b   1.000
_cell.length_c   1.000
_cell.angle_alpha   90.00
_cell.angle_beta   90.00
_cell.angle_gamma   90.00
#
_symmetry.space_group_name_H-M   'P 1'
#
loop_
_entity.id
_entity.type
_entity.pdbx_description
1 polymer ?
#
loop_
_entity_poly.entity_id
_entity_poly.type
_entity_poly.pdbx_seq_one_letter_code
_entity_poly.pdbx_strand_id
1 'polypeptide(L)'
;MTGNERIPFESQFKTTEIFKRESAIRKNDILAFSETMNGYFNIVTNDAWQLWNKAKAETVPDTPTPSVTLTCAELKEAFDFGAPDGEKDQFQMETEMTIKWLQDGYDGEGYYCWYADLPEEGCIKLGVSESGAEG
;
A
#
# COMPACT_ATOMS: atom_id res chain seq x y z
N MET A 1 -6.31 15.05 -17.50
CA MET A 1 -6.43 13.61 -17.19
C MET A 1 -5.56 12.83 -18.15
N THR A 2 -4.59 12.06 -17.65
CA THR A 2 -3.90 11.05 -18.45
C THR A 2 -4.89 9.92 -18.76
N GLY A 3 -4.75 9.25 -19.91
CA GLY A 3 -5.75 8.28 -20.38
C GLY A 3 -6.03 7.11 -19.42
N ASN A 4 -5.07 6.75 -18.56
CA ASN A 4 -5.17 5.58 -17.68
C ASN A 4 -6.06 5.77 -16.44
N GLU A 5 -6.35 7.00 -16.04
CA GLU A 5 -7.14 7.27 -14.82
C GLU A 5 -8.60 7.67 -15.10
N ARG A 6 -8.97 7.79 -16.37
CA ARG A 6 -10.30 8.24 -16.78
C ARG A 6 -11.40 7.24 -16.43
N ILE A 7 -11.21 5.96 -16.79
CA ILE A 7 -12.18 4.88 -16.55
C ILE A 7 -12.48 4.69 -15.05
N PRO A 8 -11.47 4.56 -14.15
CA PRO A 8 -11.75 4.40 -12.72
C PRO A 8 -12.39 5.65 -12.11
N PHE A 9 -12.00 6.85 -12.56
CA PHE A 9 -12.64 8.09 -12.13
C PHE A 9 -14.11 8.16 -12.55
N GLU A 10 -14.45 7.87 -13.81
CA GLU A 10 -15.84 7.90 -14.28
C GLU A 10 -16.73 6.90 -13.54
N SER A 11 -16.20 5.70 -13.25
CA SER A 11 -16.90 4.69 -12.46
C SER A 11 -17.19 5.21 -11.04
N GLN A 12 -16.21 5.79 -10.36
CA GLN A 12 -16.38 6.36 -9.02
C GLN A 12 -17.30 7.59 -9.05
N PHE A 13 -17.14 8.47 -10.03
CA PHE A 13 -17.91 9.71 -10.14
C PHE A 13 -19.41 9.43 -10.25
N LYS A 14 -19.81 8.41 -11.02
CA LYS A 14 -21.23 7.97 -11.14
C LYS A 14 -21.88 7.60 -9.81
N THR A 15 -21.08 7.23 -8.80
CA THR A 15 -21.59 6.89 -7.47
C THR A 15 -21.80 8.10 -6.56
N THR A 16 -21.22 9.25 -6.90
CA THR A 16 -21.24 10.46 -6.07
C THR A 16 -22.60 11.17 -6.09
N GLU A 17 -22.90 11.93 -5.03
CA GLU A 17 -24.09 12.80 -4.99
C GLU A 17 -24.03 13.93 -6.03
N ILE A 18 -22.82 14.37 -6.40
CA ILE A 18 -22.59 15.37 -7.44
C ILE A 18 -23.15 14.88 -8.77
N PHE A 19 -22.82 13.65 -9.16
CA PHE A 19 -23.34 13.04 -10.40
C PHE A 19 -24.88 12.94 -10.40
N LYS A 20 -25.47 12.51 -9.27
CA LYS A 20 -26.94 12.38 -9.14
C LYS A 20 -27.64 13.73 -9.25
N ARG A 21 -27.17 14.75 -8.53
CA ARG A 21 -27.73 16.10 -8.52
C ARG A 21 -27.70 16.71 -9.92
N GLU A 22 -26.54 16.66 -10.56
CA GLU A 22 -26.34 17.29 -11.86
C GLU A 22 -27.10 16.57 -12.98
N SER A 23 -27.14 15.24 -12.95
CA SER A 23 -27.92 14.45 -13.91
C SER A 23 -29.43 14.70 -13.75
N ALA A 24 -29.91 14.90 -12.52
CA ALA A 24 -31.32 15.22 -12.24
C ALA A 24 -31.73 16.61 -12.77
N ILE A 25 -30.86 17.62 -12.61
CA ILE A 25 -31.10 18.98 -13.15
C ILE A 25 -31.23 18.95 -14.68
N ARG A 26 -30.47 18.09 -15.35
CA ARG A 26 -30.40 18.03 -16.82
C ARG A 26 -31.29 16.96 -17.45
N LYS A 27 -31.96 16.14 -16.63
CA LYS A 27 -32.73 14.97 -17.05
C LYS A 27 -31.95 14.05 -18.00
N ASN A 28 -30.62 13.99 -17.85
CA ASN A 28 -29.69 13.27 -18.73
C ASN A 28 -28.40 12.95 -17.98
N ASP A 29 -27.67 11.93 -18.47
CA ASP A 29 -26.33 11.61 -17.97
C ASP A 29 -25.40 12.81 -18.20
N ILE A 30 -24.88 13.40 -17.11
CA ILE A 30 -23.97 14.54 -17.21
C ILE A 30 -22.68 14.20 -17.95
N LEU A 31 -22.23 12.94 -17.94
CA LEU A 31 -21.06 12.49 -18.71
C LEU A 31 -21.36 12.48 -20.21
N ALA A 32 -22.54 12.02 -20.64
CA ALA A 32 -22.92 12.12 -22.06
C ALA A 32 -23.17 13.58 -22.49
N PHE A 33 -23.76 14.38 -21.59
CA PHE A 33 -23.98 15.80 -21.85
C PHE A 33 -22.66 16.59 -21.96
N SER A 34 -21.60 16.14 -21.29
CA SER A 34 -20.30 16.78 -21.28
C SER A 34 -19.60 16.87 -22.62
N GLU A 35 -19.80 15.85 -23.45
CA GLU A 35 -19.19 15.73 -24.78
C GLU A 35 -19.64 16.89 -25.69
N THR A 36 -20.74 17.57 -25.32
CA THR A 36 -21.33 18.68 -26.07
C THR A 36 -21.01 20.06 -25.50
N MET A 37 -20.44 20.16 -24.28
CA MET A 37 -20.29 21.42 -23.53
C MET A 37 -18.93 21.51 -22.84
N ASN A 38 -17.96 22.09 -23.55
CA ASN A 38 -16.54 22.08 -23.18
C ASN A 38 -16.17 22.90 -21.91
N GLY A 39 -17.04 23.81 -21.44
CA GLY A 39 -16.71 24.72 -20.33
C GLY A 39 -17.27 24.30 -18.96
N TYR A 40 -18.57 24.00 -18.89
CA TYR A 40 -19.25 23.68 -17.63
C TYR A 40 -18.83 22.31 -17.07
N PHE A 41 -18.63 21.32 -17.96
CA PHE A 41 -18.20 20.01 -17.54
C PHE A 41 -16.83 20.02 -16.87
N ASN A 42 -15.92 20.87 -17.33
CA ASN A 42 -14.60 21.02 -16.74
C ASN A 42 -14.68 21.46 -15.27
N ILE A 43 -15.68 22.26 -14.88
CA ILE A 43 -15.83 22.72 -13.49
C ILE A 43 -16.29 21.56 -12.59
N VAL A 44 -17.39 20.90 -12.97
CA VAL A 44 -17.97 19.80 -12.17
C VAL A 44 -17.01 18.62 -12.06
N THR A 45 -16.34 18.27 -13.16
CA THR A 45 -15.35 17.18 -13.16
C THR A 45 -14.07 17.54 -12.45
N ASN A 46 -13.64 18.80 -12.47
CA ASN A 46 -12.47 19.22 -11.70
C ASN A 46 -12.72 19.09 -10.19
N ASP A 47 -13.88 19.53 -9.69
CA ASP A 47 -14.20 19.39 -8.26
C ASP A 47 -14.31 17.91 -7.84
N ALA A 48 -14.99 17.10 -8.65
CA ALA A 48 -15.05 15.66 -8.42
C ALA A 48 -13.67 14.98 -8.49
N TRP A 49 -12.81 15.43 -9.41
CA TRP A 49 -11.44 14.94 -9.57
C TRP A 49 -10.57 15.32 -8.38
N GLN A 50 -10.70 16.52 -7.83
CA GLN A 50 -10.00 16.94 -6.61
C GLN A 50 -10.45 16.11 -5.41
N LEU A 51 -11.76 15.88 -5.26
CA LEU A 51 -12.30 15.02 -4.21
C LEU A 51 -11.81 13.58 -4.34
N TRP A 52 -11.75 13.05 -5.56
CA TRP A 52 -11.23 11.70 -5.82
C TRP A 52 -9.74 11.58 -5.49
N ASN A 53 -8.92 12.56 -5.86
CA ASN A 53 -7.50 12.58 -5.50
C ASN A 53 -7.30 12.74 -3.98
N LYS A 54 -8.11 13.57 -3.33
CA LYS A 54 -8.07 13.71 -1.87
C LYS A 54 -8.43 12.39 -1.19
N ALA A 55 -9.50 11.72 -1.61
CA ALA A 55 -9.88 10.41 -1.09
C ALA A 55 -8.78 9.36 -1.33
N LYS A 56 -8.16 9.35 -2.52
CA LYS A 56 -7.00 8.48 -2.79
C LYS A 56 -5.85 8.76 -1.84
N ALA A 57 -5.51 10.04 -1.62
CA ALA A 57 -4.45 10.46 -0.71
C ALA A 57 -4.75 10.10 0.75
N GLU A 58 -6.00 10.24 1.20
CA GLU A 58 -6.44 9.85 2.55
C GLU A 58 -6.50 8.32 2.75
N THR A 59 -6.60 7.54 1.66
CA THR A 59 -6.47 6.07 1.70
C THR A 59 -5.03 5.56 1.58
N VAL A 60 -4.06 6.44 1.33
CA VAL A 60 -2.65 6.08 1.50
C VAL A 60 -2.40 6.14 3.00
N PRO A 61 -2.08 5.02 3.68
CA PRO A 61 -1.68 5.11 5.07
C PRO A 61 -0.53 6.09 5.16
N ASP A 62 -0.71 7.12 5.99
CA ASP A 62 0.34 8.01 6.46
C ASP A 62 1.55 7.11 6.75
N THR A 63 2.63 7.25 5.98
CA THR A 63 3.86 6.51 6.21
C THR A 63 4.75 7.34 7.13
N PRO A 64 4.63 7.23 8.47
CA PRO A 64 5.76 7.52 9.32
C PRO A 64 6.79 6.41 9.08
N THR A 65 8.02 6.87 8.82
CA THR A 65 9.23 6.10 8.59
C THR A 65 9.37 5.02 9.69
N PRO A 66 9.51 3.72 9.36
CA PRO A 66 9.32 2.64 10.32
C PRO A 66 10.58 2.46 11.17
N SER A 67 10.77 3.32 12.17
CA SER A 67 11.59 2.92 13.32
C SER A 67 10.85 1.79 14.02
N VAL A 68 11.33 0.57 13.83
CA VAL A 68 10.83 -0.61 14.53
C VAL A 68 11.70 -0.87 15.77
N THR A 69 11.07 -1.12 16.91
CA THR A 69 11.77 -1.60 18.10
C THR A 69 11.66 -3.11 18.15
N LEU A 70 12.79 -3.79 18.01
CA LEU A 70 12.92 -5.23 18.15
C LEU A 70 13.85 -5.56 19.32
N THR A 71 13.68 -6.74 19.89
CA THR A 71 14.62 -7.33 20.82
C THR A 71 15.90 -7.74 20.12
N CYS A 72 17.01 -7.85 20.86
CA CYS A 72 18.25 -8.36 20.31
C CYS A 72 18.12 -9.80 19.79
N ALA A 73 17.19 -10.60 20.33
CA ALA A 73 16.91 -11.94 19.85
C ALA A 73 16.30 -11.91 18.43
N GLU A 74 15.28 -11.08 18.22
CA GLU A 74 14.64 -10.89 16.90
C GLU A 74 15.61 -10.33 15.86
N LEU A 75 16.47 -9.39 16.25
CA LEU A 75 17.53 -8.89 15.38
C LEU A 75 18.54 -9.97 15.01
N LYS A 76 18.84 -10.87 15.96
CA LYS A 76 19.73 -12.01 15.70
C LYS A 76 19.06 -13.01 14.74
N GLU A 77 17.78 -13.29 14.89
CA GLU A 77 17.05 -14.17 13.96
C GLU A 77 17.08 -13.63 12.52
N ALA A 78 16.85 -12.32 12.35
CA ALA A 78 16.98 -11.66 11.05
C ALA A 78 18.40 -11.79 10.48
N PHE A 79 19.41 -11.62 11.33
CA PHE A 79 20.81 -11.76 10.95
C PHE A 79 21.18 -13.21 10.57
N ASP A 80 20.79 -14.21 11.36
CA ASP A 80 21.08 -15.61 11.08
C ASP A 80 20.39 -16.10 9.80
N PHE A 81 19.24 -15.52 9.45
CA PHE A 81 18.56 -15.80 8.19
C PHE A 81 19.26 -15.15 6.99
N GLY A 82 19.62 -13.87 7.08
CA GLY A 82 20.35 -13.17 6.01
C GLY A 82 21.79 -13.66 5.82
N ALA A 83 22.43 -14.06 6.92
CA ALA A 83 23.84 -14.43 6.98
C ALA A 83 24.08 -15.69 7.84
N PRO A 84 23.63 -16.88 7.40
CA PRO A 84 23.77 -18.13 8.15
C PRO A 84 25.23 -18.52 8.46
N ASP A 85 26.20 -18.18 7.60
CA ASP A 85 27.63 -18.41 7.83
C ASP A 85 28.34 -17.22 8.51
N GLY A 86 27.63 -16.10 8.68
CA GLY A 86 28.10 -14.89 9.35
C GLY A 86 29.43 -14.37 8.80
N GLU A 87 30.37 -14.04 9.69
CA GLU A 87 31.69 -13.46 9.34
C GLU A 87 32.57 -14.39 8.48
N LYS A 88 32.20 -15.66 8.29
CA LYS A 88 32.93 -16.58 7.42
C LYS A 88 32.66 -16.31 5.93
N ASP A 89 31.59 -15.59 5.61
CA ASP A 89 31.21 -15.21 4.27
C ASP A 89 30.92 -13.70 4.20
N GLN A 90 31.83 -12.95 3.58
CA GLN A 90 31.67 -11.50 3.44
C GLN A 90 30.46 -11.10 2.60
N PHE A 91 30.05 -11.91 1.62
CA PHE A 91 28.89 -11.62 0.80
C PHE A 91 27.58 -11.71 1.60
N GLN A 92 27.55 -12.60 2.59
CA GLN A 92 26.42 -12.70 3.52
C GLN A 92 26.34 -11.50 4.46
N MET A 93 27.48 -10.96 4.90
CA MET A 93 27.53 -9.75 5.74
C MET A 93 27.06 -8.49 5.00
N GLU A 94 27.17 -8.47 3.67
CA GLU A 94 26.68 -7.40 2.80
C GLU A 94 25.19 -7.57 2.44
N THR A 95 24.56 -8.66 2.87
CA THR A 95 23.15 -8.95 2.54
C THR A 95 22.21 -7.99 3.25
N GLU A 96 21.43 -7.25 2.46
CA GLU A 96 20.45 -6.31 2.99
C GLU A 96 19.15 -7.04 3.37
N MET A 97 18.75 -6.89 4.64
CA MET A 97 17.51 -7.46 5.16
C MET A 97 16.48 -6.36 5.38
N THR A 98 15.26 -6.58 4.88
CA THR A 98 14.11 -5.68 5.11
C THR A 98 13.20 -6.26 6.19
N ILE A 99 12.80 -5.42 7.14
CA ILE A 99 11.86 -5.79 8.21
C ILE A 99 10.61 -4.94 8.11
N LYS A 100 9.44 -5.57 8.16
CA LYS A 100 8.15 -4.86 8.13
C LYS A 100 7.09 -5.56 8.98
N TRP A 101 6.23 -4.76 9.59
CA TRP A 101 4.99 -5.28 10.20
C TRP A 101 3.97 -5.63 9.11
N LEU A 102 3.41 -6.83 9.19
CA LEU A 102 2.27 -7.26 8.39
C LEU A 102 1.08 -7.53 9.32
N GLN A 103 -0.07 -6.95 9.00
CA GLN A 103 -1.32 -7.18 9.75
C GLN A 103 -2.01 -8.49 9.33
N ASP A 104 -1.76 -8.96 8.11
CA ASP A 104 -2.24 -10.23 7.57
C ASP A 104 -1.06 -10.96 6.93
N GLY A 105 -0.13 -11.41 7.77
CA GLY A 105 1.05 -12.17 7.34
C GLY A 105 0.74 -13.64 7.09
N TYR A 106 1.68 -14.36 6.48
CA TYR A 106 1.56 -15.80 6.20
C TYR A 106 1.23 -16.64 7.44
N ASP A 107 1.67 -16.19 8.61
CA ASP A 107 1.48 -16.81 9.92
C ASP A 107 0.84 -15.80 10.91
N GLY A 108 -0.14 -15.04 10.44
CA GLY A 108 -0.83 -14.01 11.22
C GLY A 108 -0.07 -12.68 11.32
N GLU A 109 -0.52 -11.79 12.20
CA GLU A 109 0.11 -10.48 12.35
C GLU A 109 1.48 -10.57 13.04
N GLY A 110 2.43 -9.73 12.63
CA GLY A 110 3.76 -9.70 13.21
C GLY A 110 4.81 -8.99 12.34
N TYR A 111 6.04 -8.96 12.83
CA TYR A 111 7.20 -8.50 12.06
C TYR A 111 7.74 -9.64 11.19
N TYR A 112 7.90 -9.35 9.90
CA TYR A 112 8.47 -10.27 8.93
C TYR A 112 9.78 -9.71 8.39
N CYS A 113 10.73 -10.60 8.14
CA CYS A 113 12.05 -10.29 7.61
C CYS A 113 12.31 -11.05 6.31
N TRP A 114 12.84 -10.37 5.29
CA TRP A 114 13.16 -10.94 3.99
C TRP A 114 14.39 -10.26 3.37
N TYR A 115 14.97 -10.91 2.35
CA TYR A 115 16.07 -10.34 1.57
C TYR A 115 15.59 -9.14 0.75
N ALA A 116 16.25 -7.99 0.89
CA ALA A 116 15.85 -6.76 0.20
C ALA A 116 15.88 -6.93 -1.33
N ASP A 117 16.89 -7.66 -1.84
CA ASP A 117 17.09 -7.89 -3.27
C ASP A 117 16.29 -9.07 -3.83
N LEU A 118 15.86 -10.01 -2.99
CA LEU A 118 15.17 -11.24 -3.40
C LEU A 118 14.01 -11.59 -2.43
N PRO A 119 12.95 -10.75 -2.37
CA PRO A 119 11.81 -11.00 -1.48
C PRO A 119 11.03 -12.29 -1.83
N GLU A 120 11.28 -12.86 -3.00
CA GLU A 120 10.71 -14.12 -3.51
C GLU A 120 11.34 -15.39 -2.93
N GLU A 121 12.55 -15.32 -2.37
CA GLU A 121 13.19 -16.47 -1.69
C GLU A 121 12.52 -16.85 -0.37
N GLY A 122 11.63 -15.98 0.12
CA GLY A 122 10.82 -16.20 1.30
C GLY A 122 11.11 -15.19 2.41
N CYS A 123 10.38 -15.35 3.51
CA CYS A 123 10.49 -14.50 4.68
C CYS A 123 10.36 -15.32 5.96
N ILE A 124 10.96 -14.84 7.05
CA ILE A 124 10.76 -15.37 8.40
C ILE A 124 9.90 -14.41 9.22
N LYS A 125 9.11 -14.94 10.15
CA LYS A 125 8.41 -14.15 11.16
C LYS A 125 9.33 -13.99 12.37
N LEU A 126 9.63 -12.75 12.75
CA LEU A 126 10.48 -12.45 13.90
C LEU A 126 9.66 -12.55 15.19
N GLY A 127 10.29 -13.03 16.27
CA GLY A 127 9.66 -13.07 17.59
C GLY A 127 8.78 -14.30 17.81
N VAL A 128 8.82 -15.27 16.90
CA VAL A 128 8.30 -16.64 17.14
C VAL A 128 9.32 -17.40 17.98
N SER A 129 9.64 -16.86 19.15
CA SER A 129 10.27 -17.68 20.19
C SER A 129 9.19 -18.64 20.67
N GLU A 130 9.28 -19.91 20.29
CA GLU A 130 8.61 -20.98 21.05
C GLU A 130 9.13 -20.92 22.49
N SER A 131 8.48 -20.09 23.32
CA SER A 131 8.50 -20.25 24.77
C SER A 131 7.71 -21.52 25.08
N GLY A 132 8.33 -22.68 24.84
CA GLY A 132 7.60 -23.94 24.79
C GLY A 132 8.45 -25.22 24.67
N ALA A 133 9.62 -25.30 25.33
CA ALA A 133 10.22 -26.59 25.69
C ALA A 133 11.29 -26.45 26.80
N GLU A 134 10.86 -26.05 28.01
CA GLU A 134 11.53 -26.49 29.23
C GLU A 134 10.57 -27.45 29.96
N GLY A 135 10.98 -28.72 30.14
CA GLY A 135 10.22 -29.74 30.88
C GLY A 135 10.53 -31.16 30.45
#